data_AF-A0A8K0GMB4-F1
#
_entry.id   AF-A0A8K0GMB4-F1
#
_cell.length_a   1.000
_cell.length_b   1.000
_cell.length_c   1.000
_cell.angle_alpha   90.00
_cell.angle_beta   90.00
_cell.angle_gamma   90.00
#
_symmetry.space_group_name_H-M   'P 1'
#
loop_
_entity.id
_entity.type
_entity.pdbx_description
1 polymer ?
#
loop_
_entity_poly.entity_id
_entity_poly.type
_entity_poly.pdbx_seq_one_letter_code
_entity_poly.pdbx_strand_id
1 'polypeptide(L)'
;MQDKPRIGHPKGLIDKNLEKRVVHIIHHHPSMSIRDIAKKAGTSHVMVVKIKKLNNIRTFKKKKAPKKSEKQNSKSITLLRKLYEQKFAKKKVCVVMDDERT
;
A
#
# COMPACT_ATOMS: atom_id res chain seq x y z
N MET A 1 -18.32 -22.74 -38.30
CA MET A 1 -18.18 -23.40 -36.98
C MET A 1 -18.22 -22.30 -35.92
N GLN A 2 -19.16 -22.35 -34.98
CA GLN A 2 -19.21 -21.37 -33.88
C GLN A 2 -18.41 -21.92 -32.70
N ASP A 3 -17.52 -21.11 -32.14
CA ASP A 3 -16.75 -21.49 -30.96
C ASP A 3 -17.68 -21.70 -29.76
N LYS A 4 -17.51 -22.83 -29.07
CA LYS A 4 -18.22 -23.09 -27.82
C LYS A 4 -17.81 -22.04 -26.78
N PRO A 5 -18.75 -21.52 -25.98
CA PRO A 5 -18.42 -20.55 -24.94
C PRO A 5 -17.40 -21.16 -23.99
N ARG A 6 -16.27 -20.47 -23.78
CA ARG A 6 -15.26 -20.90 -22.81
C ARG A 6 -15.94 -20.92 -21.43
N ILE A 7 -16.00 -22.09 -20.82
CA ILE A 7 -16.49 -22.27 -19.44
C ILE A 7 -15.60 -21.40 -18.56
N GLY A 8 -16.14 -20.28 -18.09
CA GLY A 8 -15.44 -19.40 -17.15
C GLY A 8 -15.05 -20.22 -15.93
N HIS A 9 -13.82 -20.06 -15.45
CA HIS A 9 -13.40 -20.73 -14.23
C HIS A 9 -14.31 -20.26 -13.09
N PRO A 10 -14.97 -21.17 -12.35
CA PRO A 10 -15.86 -20.77 -11.27
C PRO A 10 -15.08 -19.84 -10.34
N LYS A 11 -15.62 -18.65 -10.09
CA LYS A 11 -15.05 -17.73 -9.11
C LYS A 11 -15.08 -18.46 -7.77
N GLY A 12 -13.96 -19.08 -7.40
CA GLY A 12 -13.88 -19.97 -6.26
C GLY A 12 -14.50 -19.30 -5.03
N LEU A 13 -15.54 -19.94 -4.50
CA LEU A 13 -16.16 -19.60 -3.24
C LEU A 13 -15.05 -19.70 -2.18
N ILE A 14 -14.81 -18.61 -1.45
CA ILE A 14 -13.84 -18.65 -0.36
C ILE A 14 -14.46 -19.46 0.76
N ASP A 15 -13.70 -20.39 1.32
CA ASP A 15 -14.11 -21.09 2.52
C ASP A 15 -14.29 -20.09 3.68
N LYS A 16 -15.50 -20.05 4.25
CA LYS A 16 -15.85 -19.14 5.36
C LYS A 16 -14.98 -19.38 6.59
N ASN A 17 -14.54 -20.62 6.83
CA ASN A 17 -13.66 -20.94 7.96
C ASN A 17 -12.27 -20.34 7.75
N LEU A 18 -11.77 -20.41 6.51
CA LEU A 18 -10.52 -19.79 6.12
C LEU A 18 -10.55 -18.28 6.31
N GLU A 19 -11.63 -17.65 5.85
CA GLU A 19 -11.87 -16.22 5.99
C GLU A 19 -11.84 -15.79 7.46
N LYS A 20 -12.60 -16.46 8.33
CA LYS A 20 -12.61 -16.19 9.77
C LYS A 20 -11.22 -16.27 10.40
N ARG A 21 -10.44 -17.31 10.07
CA ARG A 21 -9.06 -17.45 10.58
C ARG A 21 -8.16 -16.31 10.13
N VAL A 22 -8.21 -15.95 8.84
CA VAL A 22 -7.38 -14.87 8.30
C VAL A 22 -7.75 -13.52 8.94
N VAL A 23 -9.04 -13.23 9.07
CA VAL A 23 -9.54 -12.01 9.72
C VAL A 23 -9.09 -11.96 11.18
N HIS A 24 -9.25 -13.06 11.93
CA HIS A 24 -8.80 -13.16 13.31
C HIS A 24 -7.28 -12.87 13.46
N ILE A 25 -6.44 -13.48 12.61
CA ILE A 25 -4.98 -13.24 12.62
C ILE A 25 -4.66 -11.76 12.34
N ILE A 26 -5.39 -11.11 11.43
CA ILE A 26 -5.17 -9.69 11.11
C ILE A 26 -5.52 -8.80 12.30
N HIS A 27 -6.62 -9.07 13.00
CA HIS A 27 -7.04 -8.28 14.16
C HIS A 27 -6.09 -8.41 15.35
N HIS A 28 -5.60 -9.63 15.64
CA HIS A 28 -4.66 -9.85 16.75
C HIS A 28 -3.24 -9.36 16.45
N HIS A 29 -2.86 -9.25 15.17
CA HIS A 29 -1.51 -8.92 14.77
C HIS A 29 -1.48 -7.98 13.55
N PRO A 30 -1.90 -6.71 13.73
CA PRO A 30 -2.06 -5.76 12.63
C PRO A 30 -0.75 -5.36 11.94
N SER A 31 0.39 -5.58 12.60
CA SER A 31 1.73 -5.25 12.08
C SER A 31 2.34 -6.35 11.20
N MET A 32 1.76 -7.56 11.16
CA MET A 32 2.33 -8.67 10.40
C MET A 32 2.21 -8.47 8.89
N SER A 33 3.20 -8.99 8.17
CA SER A 33 3.17 -8.96 6.72
C SER A 33 2.12 -9.94 6.18
N ILE A 34 1.59 -9.66 4.99
CA ILE A 34 0.64 -10.56 4.30
C ILE A 34 1.24 -11.95 4.10
N ARG A 35 2.56 -12.06 3.89
CA ARG A 35 3.24 -13.36 3.75
C ARG A 35 3.25 -14.14 5.05
N ASP A 36 3.45 -13.48 6.18
CA ASP A 36 3.46 -14.14 7.49
C ASP A 36 2.06 -14.58 7.90
N ILE A 37 1.05 -13.76 7.60
CA ILE A 37 -0.36 -14.10 7.77
C ILE A 37 -0.71 -15.34 6.92
N ALA A 38 -0.25 -15.38 5.66
CA ALA A 38 -0.47 -16.51 4.77
C ALA A 38 0.18 -17.80 5.29
N LYS A 39 1.42 -17.72 5.80
CA LYS A 39 2.11 -18.84 6.45
C LYS A 39 1.36 -19.35 7.68
N LYS A 40 0.96 -18.45 8.60
CA LYS A 40 0.20 -18.81 9.79
C LYS A 40 -1.17 -19.43 9.46
N ALA A 41 -1.83 -18.93 8.42
CA ALA A 41 -3.12 -19.44 7.99
C ALA A 41 -3.03 -20.72 7.13
N GLY A 42 -1.82 -21.12 6.68
CA GLY A 42 -1.63 -22.24 5.74
C GLY A 42 -2.22 -21.96 4.36
N THR A 43 -2.09 -20.73 3.86
CA THR A 43 -2.73 -20.28 2.60
C THR A 43 -1.76 -19.56 1.68
N SER A 44 -2.19 -19.30 0.44
CA SER A 44 -1.45 -18.42 -0.46
C SER A 44 -1.64 -16.95 -0.09
N HIS A 45 -0.60 -16.14 -0.29
CA HIS A 45 -0.66 -14.69 -0.08
C HIS A 45 -1.77 -14.01 -0.89
N VAL A 46 -2.08 -14.53 -2.09
CA VAL A 46 -3.16 -14.03 -2.96
C VAL A 46 -4.52 -14.20 -2.29
N MET A 47 -4.73 -15.33 -1.59
CA MET A 47 -5.97 -15.59 -0.85
C MET A 47 -6.16 -14.59 0.29
N VAL A 48 -5.10 -14.30 1.04
CA VAL A 48 -5.12 -13.29 2.11
C VAL A 48 -5.46 -11.90 1.55
N VAL A 49 -4.90 -11.52 0.40
CA VAL A 49 -5.24 -10.25 -0.28
C VAL A 49 -6.72 -10.22 -0.68
N LYS A 50 -7.26 -11.32 -1.20
CA LYS A 50 -8.68 -11.43 -1.59
C LYS A 50 -9.60 -11.27 -0.37
N ILE A 51 -9.32 -11.97 0.72
CA ILE A 51 -10.08 -11.90 1.98
C ILE A 51 -10.05 -10.48 2.54
N LYS A 52 -8.89 -9.81 2.54
CA LYS A 52 -8.78 -8.42 3.01
C LYS A 52 -9.61 -7.45 2.19
N LYS A 53 -9.63 -7.61 0.86
CA LYS A 53 -10.45 -6.79 -0.04
C LYS A 53 -11.95 -6.98 0.23
N LEU A 54 -12.39 -8.22 0.45
CA LEU A 54 -13.79 -8.53 0.74
C LEU A 54 -14.25 -7.94 2.07
N ASN A 55 -13.38 -7.95 3.08
CA ASN A 55 -13.66 -7.42 4.41
C ASN A 55 -13.34 -5.93 4.56
N ASN A 56 -13.03 -5.21 3.47
CA ASN A 56 -12.64 -3.79 3.48
C ASN A 56 -11.51 -3.44 4.47
N ILE A 57 -10.62 -4.39 4.76
CA ILE A 57 -9.53 -4.20 5.72
C ILE A 57 -8.41 -3.39 5.07
N ARG A 58 -8.33 -2.11 5.43
CA ARG A 58 -7.24 -1.22 4.98
C ARG A 58 -5.95 -1.58 5.73
N THR A 59 -4.88 -1.80 4.97
CA THR A 59 -3.53 -1.85 5.56
C THR A 59 -2.66 -0.80 4.92
N PHE A 60 -2.07 0.03 5.76
CA PHE A 60 -1.14 1.05 5.33
C PHE A 60 0.21 0.40 5.00
N LYS A 61 0.74 0.68 3.81
CA LYS A 61 2.14 0.39 3.54
C LYS A 61 2.96 1.25 4.48
N LYS A 62 3.89 0.65 5.22
CA LYS A 62 4.87 1.40 6.01
C LYS A 62 5.56 2.41 5.08
N LYS A 63 5.42 3.71 5.36
CA LYS A 63 6.15 4.76 4.62
C LYS A 63 7.65 4.44 4.79
N LYS A 64 8.31 4.06 3.70
CA LYS A 64 9.76 3.84 3.71
C LYS A 64 10.41 5.21 3.67
N ALA A 65 10.99 5.64 4.78
CA ALA A 65 11.92 6.76 4.75
C ALA A 65 13.12 6.32 3.87
N PRO A 66 13.46 7.06 2.81
CA PRO A 66 14.62 6.73 2.00
C PRO A 66 15.87 6.85 2.88
N LYS A 67 16.67 5.78 2.95
CA LYS A 67 17.98 5.81 3.61
C LYS A 67 18.95 6.59 2.73
N LYS A 68 18.89 7.92 2.81
CA LYS A 68 19.82 8.83 2.13
C LYS A 68 21.08 8.96 2.96
N SER A 69 22.25 8.94 2.30
CA SER A 69 23.49 9.38 2.95
C SER A 69 23.45 10.88 3.21
N GLU A 70 24.29 11.37 4.14
CA GLU A 70 24.39 12.81 4.44
C GLU A 70 24.63 13.66 3.18
N LYS A 71 25.51 13.19 2.28
CA LYS A 71 25.79 13.82 0.99
C LYS A 71 24.56 13.87 0.07
N GLN A 72 23.71 12.83 0.09
CA GLN A 72 22.46 12.82 -0.69
C GLN A 72 21.41 13.74 -0.07
N ASN A 73 21.37 13.85 1.26
CA ASN A 73 20.50 14.78 1.96
C ASN A 73 20.87 16.23 1.63
N SER A 74 22.14 16.61 1.76
CA SER A 74 22.60 17.96 1.45
C SER A 74 22.32 18.35 0.00
N LYS A 75 22.61 17.47 -0.98
CA LYS A 75 22.25 17.68 -2.39
C LYS A 75 20.75 17.91 -2.59
N SER A 76 19.89 17.12 -1.93
CA SER A 76 18.44 17.29 -2.06
C SER A 76 17.93 18.59 -1.44
N ILE A 77 18.51 19.04 -0.33
CA ILE A 77 18.21 20.34 0.29
C ILE A 77 18.61 21.48 -0.65
N THR A 78 19.82 21.42 -1.22
CA THR A 78 20.30 22.45 -2.15
C THR A 78 19.45 22.53 -3.42
N LEU A 79 19.01 21.37 -3.95
CA LEU A 79 18.08 21.32 -5.09
C LEU A 79 16.74 21.94 -4.76
N LEU A 80 16.17 21.63 -3.60
CA LEU A 80 14.91 22.23 -3.13
C LEU A 80 15.02 23.75 -3.00
N ARG A 81 16.13 24.26 -2.46
CA ARG A 81 16.39 25.70 -2.37
C ARG A 81 16.47 26.37 -3.73
N LYS A 82 17.24 25.80 -4.67
CA LYS A 82 17.33 26.33 -6.05
C LYS A 82 15.97 26.35 -6.75
N LEU A 83 15.20 25.28 -6.58
CA LEU A 83 13.86 25.18 -7.17
C LEU A 83 12.92 26.22 -6.55
N TYR A 84 13.01 26.45 -5.24
CA TYR A 84 12.25 27.47 -4.55
C TYR A 84 12.58 28.88 -5.04
N GLU A 85 13.87 29.21 -5.15
CA GLU A 85 14.33 30.51 -5.66
C GLU A 85 13.87 30.74 -7.10
N GLN A 86 14.02 29.74 -7.96
CA GLN A 86 13.65 29.83 -9.38
C GLN A 86 12.14 29.94 -9.59
N LYS A 87 11.34 29.15 -8.86
CA LYS A 87 9.90 29.05 -9.10
C LYS A 87 9.06 30.00 -8.26
N PHE A 88 9.46 30.29 -7.03
CA PHE A 88 8.64 31.07 -6.09
C PHE A 88 9.22 32.46 -5.85
N ALA A 89 10.51 32.56 -5.53
CA ALA A 89 11.12 33.87 -5.22
C ALA A 89 11.18 34.79 -6.46
N LYS A 90 11.64 34.28 -7.60
CA LYS A 90 11.73 35.07 -8.85
C LYS A 90 10.38 35.41 -9.47
N LYS A 91 9.37 34.55 -9.30
CA LYS A 91 8.03 34.78 -9.87
C LYS A 91 7.09 35.55 -8.94
N LYS A 92 7.52 35.89 -7.71
CA LYS A 92 6.67 36.48 -6.64
C LYS A 92 5.36 35.71 -6.42
N VAL A 93 5.38 34.39 -6.57
CA VAL A 93 4.21 33.55 -6.34
C VAL A 93 4.30 33.00 -4.92
N CYS A 94 3.37 33.39 -4.05
CA CYS A 94 3.22 32.70 -2.77
C CYS A 94 2.43 31.40 -3.02
N VAL A 95 2.91 30.31 -2.41
CA VAL A 95 2.14 29.07 -2.34
C VAL A 95 1.66 28.97 -0.92
N VAL A 96 0.35 29.07 -0.73
CA VAL A 96 -0.30 28.68 0.52
C VAL A 96 -0.14 27.16 0.61
N MET A 97 0.67 26.71 1.56
CA MET A 97 0.78 25.29 1.89
C MET A 97 -0.34 25.02 2.89
N ASP A 98 -1.35 24.24 2.49
CA ASP A 98 -2.42 23.79 3.39
C ASP A 98 -1.82 22.80 4.40
N ASP A 99 -1.14 23.32 5.41
CA ASP A 99 -0.65 22.56 6.56
C ASP A 99 -1.80 22.32 7.54
N GLU A 100 -2.93 21.77 7.06
CA GLU A 100 -3.96 21.24 7.94
C GLU A 100 -3.41 19.96 8.61
N ARG A 101 -3.13 20.06 9.91
CA ARG A 101 -2.82 18.90 10.76
C ARG A 101 -4.10 18.07 10.95
N THR A 102 -4.32 17.12 10.06
CA THR A 102 -5.22 15.96 10.30
C THR A 102 -4.46 14.76 10.85
#